data_AF-A0A962E109-F1
#
_entry.id   AF-A0A962E109-F1
#
_cell.length_a   1.000
_cell.length_b   1.000
_cell.length_c   1.000
_cell.angle_alpha   90.00
_cell.angle_beta   90.00
_cell.angle_gamma   90.00
#
_symmetry.space_group_name_H-M   'P 1'
#
loop_
_entity.id
_entity.type
_entity.pdbx_description
1 polymer ?
#
loop_
_entity_poly.entity_id
_entity_poly.type
_entity_poly.pdbx_seq_one_letter_code
_entity_poly.pdbx_strand_id
1 'polypeptide(L)'
;GMYPFIDLSSGGSIGGMIAGVEKGLALADEHTKVIPGHGPVTDRAGLQAYRDLLVSWRDAVKVHKDAGASLEQTIAAKPTAATDEALGQGFIKPDKLVEFIYRSL
;
A
#
# COMPACT_ATOMS: atom_id res chain seq x y z
N GLY A 1 0.57 6.93 -9.65
CA GLY A 1 1.47 6.40 -8.61
C GLY A 1 1.94 5.02 -9.02
N MET A 2 2.45 4.22 -8.09
CA MET A 2 2.83 2.82 -8.34
C MET A 2 2.70 2.02 -7.04
N TYR A 3 2.65 0.69 -7.14
CA TYR A 3 2.68 -0.17 -5.96
C TYR A 3 4.00 -0.04 -5.17
N PRO A 4 3.92 0.11 -3.83
CA PRO A 4 5.10 0.28 -3.00
C PRO A 4 5.84 -1.05 -2.79
N PHE A 5 7.15 -0.95 -2.54
CA PHE A 5 7.96 -2.07 -2.10
C PHE A 5 7.99 -2.12 -0.57
N ILE A 6 7.55 -3.23 0.03
CA ILE A 6 7.57 -3.45 1.48
C ILE A 6 8.70 -4.44 1.79
N ASP A 7 9.78 -3.93 2.39
CA ASP A 7 10.95 -4.75 2.74
C ASP A 7 10.71 -5.61 3.98
N LEU A 8 10.08 -6.76 3.79
CA LEU A 8 9.82 -7.71 4.87
C LEU A 8 11.11 -8.21 5.55
N SER A 9 12.19 -8.38 4.79
CA SER A 9 13.47 -8.88 5.32
C SER A 9 14.14 -7.92 6.29
N SER A 10 13.91 -6.62 6.12
CA SER A 10 14.40 -5.57 7.01
C SER A 10 13.39 -5.16 8.10
N GLY A 11 12.30 -5.93 8.27
CA GLY A 11 11.27 -5.68 9.28
C GLY A 11 10.15 -4.71 8.84
N GLY A 12 10.05 -4.40 7.55
CA GLY A 12 8.97 -3.60 6.98
C GLY A 12 7.62 -4.31 7.01
N SER A 13 6.54 -3.55 7.04
CA SER A 13 5.16 -4.06 7.00
C SER A 13 4.20 -3.04 6.40
N ILE A 14 3.03 -3.51 5.93
CA ILE A 14 1.96 -2.60 5.47
C ILE A 14 1.49 -1.68 6.60
N GLY A 15 1.39 -2.21 7.82
CA GLY A 15 1.03 -1.43 9.02
C GLY A 15 2.08 -0.37 9.33
N GLY A 16 3.36 -0.71 9.25
CA GLY A 16 4.46 0.23 9.42
C GLY A 16 4.45 1.36 8.38
N MET A 17 4.16 1.04 7.11
CA MET A 17 3.99 2.06 6.07
C MET A 17 2.83 3.01 6.37
N ILE A 18 1.65 2.47 6.70
CA ILE A 18 0.47 3.28 7.04
C ILE A 18 0.80 4.22 8.21
N ALA A 19 1.40 3.69 9.29
CA ALA A 19 1.79 4.48 10.45
C ALA A 19 2.83 5.57 10.11
N GLY A 20 3.76 5.28 9.20
CA GLY A 20 4.72 6.27 8.70
C GLY A 20 4.03 7.41 7.95
N VAL A 21 3.08 7.09 7.07
CA VAL A 21 2.30 8.10 6.33
C VAL A 21 1.41 8.91 7.28
N GLU A 22 0.78 8.27 8.26
CA GLU A 22 -0.04 8.96 9.29
C GLU A 22 0.78 9.94 10.12
N LYS A 23 2.03 9.59 10.48
CA LYS A 23 2.96 10.54 11.11
C LYS A 23 3.25 11.74 10.22
N GLY A 24 3.47 11.52 8.93
CA GLY A 24 3.63 12.61 7.95
C GLY A 24 2.39 13.51 7.87
N LEU A 25 1.19 12.93 7.82
CA LEU A 25 -0.09 13.65 7.79
C LEU A 25 -0.36 14.46 9.05
N ALA A 26 0.13 14.00 10.20
CA ALA A 26 0.03 14.73 11.47
C ALA A 26 0.97 15.94 11.55
N LEU A 27 2.06 15.92 10.78
CA LEU A 27 3.02 17.04 10.68
C LEU A 27 2.65 18.03 9.55
N ALA A 28 1.89 17.58 8.55
CA ALA A 28 1.51 18.37 7.39
C ALA A 28 0.29 19.26 7.66
N ASP A 29 0.35 20.49 7.16
CA ASP A 29 -0.72 21.48 7.12
C ASP A 29 -1.17 21.79 5.67
N GLU A 30 -2.03 22.79 5.48
CA GLU A 30 -2.49 23.22 4.15
C GLU A 30 -1.40 23.84 3.26
N HIS A 31 -0.25 24.24 3.82
CA HIS A 31 0.86 24.85 3.08
C HIS A 31 1.97 23.85 2.74
N THR A 32 1.87 22.63 3.27
CA THR A 32 2.87 21.59 3.10
C THR A 32 2.87 21.03 1.68
N LYS A 33 4.03 21.04 1.04
CA LYS A 33 4.30 20.33 -0.22
C LYS A 33 4.91 18.97 0.06
N VAL A 34 4.44 17.95 -0.63
CA VAL A 34 4.91 16.56 -0.52
C VAL A 34 5.66 16.20 -1.80
N ILE A 35 6.96 15.96 -1.68
CA ILE A 35 7.82 15.57 -2.80
C ILE A 35 8.05 14.05 -2.70
N PRO A 36 7.39 13.23 -3.53
CA PRO A 36 7.58 11.79 -3.48
C PRO A 36 8.93 11.40 -4.09
N GLY A 37 9.43 10.21 -3.74
CA GLY A 37 10.59 9.65 -4.43
C GLY A 37 10.35 9.37 -5.92
N HIS A 38 9.09 9.08 -6.30
CA HIS A 38 8.67 8.86 -7.68
C HIS A 38 7.33 9.54 -7.98
N GLY A 39 7.22 10.17 -9.15
CA GLY A 39 6.00 10.86 -9.59
C GLY A 39 6.03 12.38 -9.35
N PRO A 40 4.93 13.07 -9.66
CA PRO A 40 4.85 14.52 -9.51
C PRO A 40 4.77 14.95 -8.04
N VAL A 41 5.22 16.18 -7.76
CA VAL A 41 5.00 16.84 -6.46
C VAL A 41 3.50 16.92 -6.17
N THR A 42 3.13 16.69 -4.92
CA THR A 42 1.75 16.75 -4.45
C THR A 42 1.66 17.52 -3.13
N ASP A 43 0.53 17.44 -2.45
CA ASP A 43 0.21 18.14 -1.21
C ASP A 43 -0.26 17.15 -0.12
N ARG A 44 -0.77 17.68 0.98
CA ARG A 44 -1.34 16.91 2.08
C ARG A 44 -2.49 16.01 1.63
N ALA A 45 -3.33 16.45 0.69
CA ALA A 45 -4.45 15.65 0.19
C ALA A 45 -3.94 14.44 -0.63
N GLY A 46 -2.89 14.63 -1.43
CA GLY A 46 -2.21 13.53 -2.12
C GLY A 46 -1.61 12.50 -1.16
N LEU A 47 -1.01 12.96 -0.05
CA LEU A 47 -0.50 12.06 0.99
C LEU A 47 -1.62 11.28 1.70
N GLN A 48 -2.77 11.92 1.94
CA GLN A 48 -3.95 11.28 2.49
C GLN A 48 -4.49 10.20 1.54
N ALA A 49 -4.62 10.51 0.26
CA ALA A 49 -5.05 9.54 -0.75
C ALA A 49 -4.11 8.32 -0.81
N TYR A 50 -2.80 8.53 -0.66
CA TYR A 50 -1.84 7.43 -0.57
C TYR A 50 -2.05 6.57 0.69
N ARG A 51 -2.27 7.18 1.86
CA ARG A 51 -2.61 6.47 3.09
C ARG A 51 -3.84 5.58 2.92
N ASP A 52 -4.87 6.12 2.29
CA ASP A 52 -6.15 5.43 2.13
C ASP A 52 -6.06 4.25 1.14
N LEU A 53 -5.21 4.37 0.11
CA LEU A 53 -4.85 3.24 -0.76
C LEU A 53 -4.13 2.13 0.02
N LEU A 54 -3.15 2.47 0.87
CA LEU A 54 -2.45 1.46 1.67
C LEU A 54 -3.41 0.71 2.59
N VAL A 55 -4.35 1.43 3.22
CA VAL A 55 -5.36 0.83 4.09
C VAL A 55 -6.34 -0.04 3.31
N SER A 56 -6.81 0.41 2.15
CA SER A 56 -7.75 -0.39 1.35
C SER A 56 -7.12 -1.70 0.89
N TRP A 57 -5.86 -1.69 0.44
CA TRP A 57 -5.15 -2.92 0.07
C TRP A 57 -4.91 -3.83 1.28
N ARG A 58 -4.52 -3.27 2.43
CA ARG A 58 -4.36 -4.04 3.68
C ARG A 58 -5.66 -4.76 4.02
N ASP A 59 -6.77 -4.04 4.04
CA ASP A 59 -8.05 -4.56 4.49
C ASP A 59 -8.60 -5.61 3.51
N ALA A 60 -8.44 -5.37 2.20
CA ALA A 60 -8.82 -6.33 1.17
C ALA A 60 -8.06 -7.67 1.32
N VAL A 61 -6.75 -7.64 1.55
CA VAL A 61 -5.95 -8.85 1.78
C VAL A 61 -6.27 -9.49 3.14
N LYS A 62 -6.50 -8.67 4.17
CA LYS A 62 -6.80 -9.14 5.53
C LYS A 62 -8.08 -9.96 5.59
N VAL A 63 -9.13 -9.57 4.85
CA VAL A 63 -10.38 -10.33 4.76
C VAL A 63 -10.14 -11.79 4.37
N HIS A 64 -9.28 -12.04 3.37
CA HIS A 64 -8.95 -13.41 2.95
C HIS A 64 -8.11 -14.15 3.99
N LYS A 65 -7.10 -13.49 4.57
CA LYS A 65 -6.23 -14.10 5.57
C LYS A 65 -7.00 -14.48 6.85
N ASP A 66 -7.87 -13.60 7.32
CA ASP A 66 -8.70 -13.83 8.51
C ASP A 66 -9.72 -14.97 8.26
N ALA A 67 -10.13 -15.18 7.01
CA ALA A 67 -10.95 -16.32 6.59
C ALA A 67 -10.14 -17.63 6.43
N GLY A 68 -8.84 -17.63 6.74
CA GLY A 68 -7.97 -18.81 6.67
C GLY A 68 -7.48 -19.17 5.26
N ALA A 69 -7.66 -18.27 4.28
CA ALA A 69 -7.16 -18.50 2.92
C ALA A 69 -5.62 -18.49 2.90
N SER A 70 -5.01 -19.36 2.08
CA SER A 70 -3.57 -19.34 1.84
C SER A 70 -3.14 -18.11 1.03
N LEU A 71 -1.83 -17.87 0.94
CA LEU A 71 -1.28 -16.82 0.09
C LEU A 71 -1.70 -17.00 -1.38
N GLU A 72 -1.60 -18.23 -1.89
CA GLU A 72 -1.92 -18.56 -3.28
C GLU A 72 -3.42 -18.33 -3.56
N GLN A 73 -4.29 -18.72 -2.62
CA GLN A 73 -5.73 -18.45 -2.71
C GLN A 73 -6.03 -16.95 -2.67
N THR A 74 -5.31 -16.19 -1.83
CA THR A 74 -5.48 -14.74 -1.72
C THR A 74 -5.01 -14.03 -2.99
N ILE A 75 -3.89 -14.45 -3.60
CA ILE A 75 -3.42 -13.92 -4.89
C ILE A 75 -4.44 -14.23 -5.99
N ALA A 76 -4.94 -15.47 -6.05
CA ALA A 76 -5.94 -15.88 -7.05
C ALA A 76 -7.25 -15.08 -6.95
N ALA A 77 -7.61 -14.61 -5.75
CA ALA A 77 -8.78 -13.75 -5.52
C ALA A 77 -8.59 -12.30 -6.01
N LYS A 78 -7.35 -11.88 -6.33
CA LYS A 78 -7.00 -10.55 -6.86
C LYS A 78 -7.59 -9.38 -6.06
N PRO A 79 -7.32 -9.28 -4.74
CA PRO A 79 -7.93 -8.27 -3.87
C PRO A 79 -7.56 -6.81 -4.24
N THR A 80 -6.52 -6.61 -5.06
CA THR A 80 -6.06 -5.28 -5.51
C THR A 80 -6.50 -4.92 -6.93
N ALA A 81 -7.36 -5.74 -7.58
CA ALA A 81 -7.71 -5.62 -9.00
C ALA A 81 -8.17 -4.21 -9.42
N ALA A 82 -8.89 -3.51 -8.54
CA ALA A 82 -9.41 -2.17 -8.79
C ALA A 82 -8.31 -1.13 -9.09
N THR A 83 -7.05 -1.39 -8.71
CA THR A 83 -5.93 -0.47 -8.91
C THR A 83 -4.82 -1.04 -9.79
N ASP A 84 -4.91 -2.28 -10.25
CA ASP A 84 -3.83 -2.98 -10.96
C ASP A 84 -3.50 -2.33 -12.31
N GLU A 85 -4.52 -1.93 -13.07
CA GLU A 85 -4.32 -1.26 -14.36
C GLU A 85 -3.57 0.06 -14.21
N ALA A 86 -3.94 0.86 -13.19
CA ALA A 86 -3.37 2.18 -12.97
C ALA A 86 -2.01 2.15 -12.25
N LEU A 87 -1.77 1.21 -11.33
CA LEU A 87 -0.65 1.26 -10.38
C LEU A 87 0.26 0.02 -10.42
N GLY A 88 -0.23 -1.11 -10.95
CA GLY A 88 0.46 -2.41 -10.98
C GLY A 88 1.42 -2.59 -12.16
N GLN A 89 1.60 -1.56 -13.00
CA GLN A 89 2.43 -1.62 -14.20
C GLN A 89 3.94 -1.47 -13.90
N GLY A 90 4.30 -1.03 -12.69
CA GLY A 90 5.68 -0.79 -12.27
C GLY A 90 6.49 -2.05 -11.94
N PHE A 91 7.57 -1.86 -11.18
CA PHE A 91 8.45 -2.94 -10.72
C PHE A 91 7.71 -3.94 -9.82
N ILE A 92 6.87 -3.45 -8.90
CA ILE A 92 6.03 -4.30 -8.05
C ILE A 92 4.74 -4.63 -8.79
N LYS A 93 4.57 -5.92 -9.08
CA LYS A 93 3.37 -6.47 -9.73
C LYS A 93 2.26 -6.75 -8.70
N PRO A 94 0.99 -6.86 -9.12
CA PRO A 94 -0.15 -7.10 -8.22
C PRO A 94 0.06 -8.26 -7.24
N ASP A 95 0.41 -9.45 -7.74
CA ASP A 95 0.63 -10.64 -6.92
C ASP A 95 1.72 -10.40 -5.85
N LYS A 96 2.74 -9.61 -6.20
CA LYS A 96 3.83 -9.28 -5.27
C LYS A 96 3.40 -8.31 -4.19
N LEU A 97 2.56 -7.34 -4.51
CA LEU A 97 1.95 -6.45 -3.51
C LEU A 97 1.09 -7.27 -2.54
N VAL A 98 0.24 -8.17 -3.05
CA VAL A 98 -0.59 -9.05 -2.22
C VAL A 98 0.29 -9.91 -1.31
N GLU A 99 1.37 -10.50 -1.83
CA GLU A 99 2.34 -11.25 -1.02
C GLU A 99 2.93 -10.41 0.11
N PHE A 100 3.41 -9.20 -0.20
CA PHE A 100 3.98 -8.32 0.82
C PHE A 100 3.00 -8.02 1.95
N ILE A 101 1.77 -7.65 1.59
CA ILE A 101 0.73 -7.33 2.56
C ILE A 101 0.41 -8.59 3.39
N TYR A 102 0.09 -9.70 2.73
CA TYR A 102 -0.31 -10.95 3.38
C TYR A 102 0.73 -11.44 4.40
N ARG A 103 2.02 -11.40 4.05
CA ARG A 103 3.11 -11.85 4.94
C ARG A 103 3.39 -10.89 6.09
N SER A 104 2.89 -9.65 6.03
CA SER A 104 3.11 -8.62 7.05
C SER A 104 1.94 -8.40 8.02
N LEU A 105 0.81 -9.08 7.78
CA LEU A 105 -0.37 -9.13 8.66
C LEU A 105 -0.18 -10.17 9.77
#